data_AF-A0A418TBV3-F1
#
_entry.id   AF-A0A418TBV3-F1
#
_cell.length_a   1.000
_cell.length_b   1.000
_cell.length_c   1.000
_cell.angle_alpha   90.00
_cell.angle_beta   90.00
_cell.angle_gamma   90.00
#
_symmetry.space_group_name_H-M   'P 1'
#
loop_
_entity.id
_entity.type
_entity.pdbx_description
1 polymer ?
#
loop_
_entity_poly.entity_id
_entity_poly.type
_entity_poly.pdbx_seq_one_letter_code
_entity_poly.pdbx_strand_id
1 'polypeptide(L)' 'MIKQLQERKTALQSVKNRLNGKASLKSEDGHKYLRCLAMLVSTEMQIEELQDKAKRPLCESDR' A
#
# COMPACT_ATOMS: atom_id res chain seq x y z
N MET A 1 -6.13 3.75 12.40
CA MET A 1 -5.52 2.80 11.45
C MET A 1 -5.53 3.30 10.01
N ILE A 2 -6.69 3.68 9.43
CA ILE A 2 -6.74 4.11 8.02
C ILE A 2 -5.89 5.35 7.70
N LYS A 3 -5.85 6.35 8.61
CA LYS A 3 -4.98 7.53 8.48
C LYS A 3 -3.49 7.17 8.37
N GLN A 4 -3.02 6.24 9.20
CA GLN A 4 -1.62 5.77 9.18
C GLN A 4 -1.29 5.03 7.88
N LEU A 5 -2.24 4.25 7.33
CA LEU A 5 -2.06 3.60 6.03
C LEU A 5 -2.00 4.61 4.88
N GLN A 6 -2.79 5.68 4.94
CA GLN A 6 -2.71 6.77 3.98
C GLN A 6 -1.37 7.51 4.06
N GLU A 7 -0.88 7.81 5.27
CA GLU A 7 0.44 8.42 5.47
C GLU A 7 1.55 7.51 4.93
N ARG A 8 1.47 6.21 5.20
CA ARG A 8 2.40 5.20 4.65
C ARG A 8 2.36 5.17 3.12
N LYS A 9 1.17 5.20 2.51
CA LYS A 9 1.00 5.24 1.06
C LYS A 9 1.69 6.47 0.46
N THR A 10 1.47 7.66 1.04
CA THR A 10 2.11 8.91 0.60
C THR A 10 3.63 8.84 0.71
N ALA A 11 4.15 8.31 1.81
CA ALA A 11 5.59 8.13 2.01
C ALA A 11 6.19 7.18 0.94
N LEU A 12 5.53 6.05 0.68
CA LEU A 12 5.96 5.10 -0.34
C LEU A 12 5.90 5.69 -1.76
N GLN A 13 4.88 6.49 -2.09
CA GLN A 13 4.82 7.22 -3.35
C GLN A 13 5.98 8.20 -3.52
N SER A 14 6.35 8.91 -2.44
CA SER A 14 7.52 9.79 -2.44
C SER A 14 8.82 9.01 -2.70
N VAL A 15 9.00 7.87 -2.03
CA VAL A 15 10.15 6.98 -2.25
C VAL A 15 10.18 6.46 -3.68
N LYS A 16 9.04 5.99 -4.22
CA LYS A 16 8.92 5.51 -5.61
C LYS A 16 9.40 6.57 -6.61
N ASN A 17 9.04 7.84 -6.40
CA ASN A 17 9.43 8.94 -7.29
C ASN A 17 10.93 9.28 -7.24
N ARG A 18 11.63 8.89 -6.16
CA ARG A 18 13.08 9.05 -6.02
C ARG A 18 13.88 7.86 -6.57
N LEU A 19 13.23 6.71 -6.76
CA LEU A 19 13.88 5.50 -7.26
C LEU A 19 13.87 5.48 -8.79
N ASN A 20 14.93 4.93 -9.37
CA ASN A 20 15.02 4.75 -10.81
C ASN A 20 14.14 3.56 -11.25
N GLY A 21 12.90 3.85 -11.66
CA GLY A 21 11.96 2.85 -12.18
C GLY A 21 12.38 2.17 -13.49
N LYS A 22 13.47 2.62 -14.12
CA LYS A 22 14.08 2.00 -15.30
C LYS A 22 15.35 1.20 -14.97
N ALA A 23 15.73 1.13 -13.70
CA ALA A 23 16.87 0.32 -13.28
C ALA A 23 16.64 -1.15 -13.63
N SER A 24 17.72 -1.84 -14.00
CA SER A 24 17.68 -3.29 -14.22
C SER A 24 17.15 -3.99 -12.97
N LEU A 25 16.26 -4.96 -13.15
CA LEU A 25 15.71 -5.74 -12.03
C LEU A 25 16.78 -6.54 -11.28
N LYS A 26 17.96 -6.73 -11.86
CA LYS A 26 19.11 -7.40 -11.20
C LYS A 26 19.98 -6.44 -10.39
N SER A 27 19.75 -5.13 -10.48
CA SER A 27 20.52 -4.14 -9.73
C SER A 27 19.87 -3.84 -8.38
N GLU A 28 20.67 -3.30 -7.45
CA GLU A 28 20.18 -2.89 -6.14
C GLU A 28 19.04 -1.87 -6.24
N ASP A 29 19.12 -0.93 -7.19
CA ASP A 29 18.07 0.07 -7.42
C ASP A 29 16.78 -0.58 -7.97
N GLY A 30 16.89 -1.55 -8.86
CA GLY A 30 15.75 -2.34 -9.33
C GLY A 30 15.08 -3.10 -8.19
N HIS A 31 15.86 -3.72 -7.29
CA HIS A 31 15.34 -4.38 -6.10
C HIS A 31 14.64 -3.42 -5.14
N LYS A 32 15.23 -2.24 -4.89
CA LYS A 32 14.60 -1.18 -4.06
C LYS A 32 13.27 -0.73 -4.67
N TYR A 33 13.23 -0.57 -6.00
CA TYR A 33 12.02 -0.18 -6.72
C TYR A 33 10.91 -1.24 -6.58
N LEU A 34 11.23 -2.52 -6.84
CA LEU A 34 10.29 -3.63 -6.67
C LEU A 34 9.76 -3.73 -5.23
N ARG A 35 10.65 -3.59 -4.23
CA ARG A 35 10.25 -3.60 -2.83
C ARG A 35 9.29 -2.45 -2.49
N CYS A 36 9.58 -1.25 -3.00
CA CYS A 36 8.71 -0.10 -2.84
C CYS A 36 7.31 -0.36 -3.44
N LEU A 37 7.25 -0.90 -4.66
CA LEU A 37 6.00 -1.27 -5.32
C LEU A 37 5.21 -2.32 -4.53
N ALA A 38 5.86 -3.39 -4.07
CA ALA A 38 5.22 -4.45 -3.28
C ALA A 38 4.60 -3.90 -1.99
N MET A 39 5.32 -3.02 -1.28
CA MET A 39 4.79 -2.36 -0.08
C MET A 39 3.63 -1.42 -0.40
N LEU A 40 3.65 -0.75 -1.55
CA LEU A 40 2.58 0.13 -2.02
C LEU A 40 1.29 -0.66 -2.25
N VAL A 41 1.38 -1.75 -3.03
CA VAL A 41 0.24 -2.65 -3.32
C VAL A 41 -0.34 -3.21 -2.02
N SER A 42 0.50 -3.73 -1.12
CA SER A 42 0.03 -4.25 0.17
C SER A 42 -0.69 -3.18 1.01
N THR A 43 -0.18 -1.94 0.99
CA THR A 43 -0.82 -0.82 1.72
C THR A 43 -2.17 -0.45 1.09
N GLU A 44 -2.27 -0.47 -0.24
CA GLU A 44 -3.53 -0.22 -0.96
C GLU A 44 -4.58 -1.29 -0.65
N MET A 45 -4.20 -2.58 -0.68
CA MET A 45 -5.08 -3.68 -0.29
C MET A 45 -5.56 -3.54 1.17
N GLN A 46 -4.69 -3.17 2.10
CA GLN A 46 -5.08 -2.93 3.49
C GLN A 46 -6.08 -1.77 3.65
N ILE A 47 -5.96 -0.74 2.81
CA ILE A 47 -6.92 0.38 2.80
C ILE A 47 -8.27 -0.10 2.26
N GLU A 48 -8.27 -0.83 1.14
CA GLU A 48 -9.48 -1.38 0.53
C GLU A 48 -10.21 -2.31 1.50
N GLU A 49 -9.51 -3.26 2.13
CA GLU A 49 -10.10 -4.16 3.12
C GLU A 49 -10.76 -3.43 4.29
N LEU A 50 -10.14 -2.35 4.78
CA LEU A 50 -10.71 -1.56 5.88
C LEU A 50 -11.91 -0.71 5.43
N GLN A 51 -11.88 -0.18 4.21
CA GLN A 51 -13.00 0.54 3.64
C GLN A 51 -14.18 -0.38 3.35
N ASP A 52 -13.94 -1.58 2.85
CA ASP A 52 -14.99 -2.57 2.59
C ASP A 52 -15.59 -3.12 3.87
N LYS A 53 -14.78 -3.33 4.91
CA LYS A 53 -15.29 -3.64 6.27
C LYS A 53 -16.13 -2.52 6.85
N ALA A 54 -15.80 -1.26 6.55
CA ALA A 54 -16.60 -0.11 7.00
C ALA A 54 -17.91 0.07 6.20
N LYS A 55 -17.96 -0.40 4.94
CA LYS A 55 -19.14 -0.31 4.06
C LYS A 55 -20.15 -1.45 4.26
N ARG A 56 -19.72 -2.60 4.75
CA ARG A 56 -20.66 -3.65 5.14
C ARG A 56 -21.42 -3.14 6.37
N PRO A 57 -22.75 -2.97 6.30
CA PRO A 57 -23.50 -2.76 7.52
C PRO A 57 -23.20 -3.96 8.42
N LEU A 58 -22.95 -3.69 9.71
CA LEU A 58 -23.03 -4.72 10.75
C LEU A 58 -24.47 -5.24 10.69
N CYS A 59 -24.73 -6.19 9.79
CA CYS A 59 -26.01 -6.85 9.74
C CYS A 59 -26.06 -7.67 11.03
N GLU A 60 -26.87 -7.15 11.94
CA GLU A 60 -27.30 -7.68 13.20
C GLU A 60 -27.33 -9.20 13.19
N SER A 61 -26.57 -9.82 14.09
CA SER A 61 -26.79 -11.22 14.46
C SER A 61 -26.40 -11.33 15.92
N ASP A 62 -27.38 -11.12 16.79
CA ASP A 62 -27.77 -12.06 17.85
C ASP A 62 -28.56 -11.35 18.95
N ARG A 63 -29.88 -11.26 18.75
CA ARG A 63 -30.86 -11.41 19.83
C ARG A 63 -32.23 -11.81 19.31
#